data_AF-A0AB35MHR2-F1
#
_entry.id   AF-A0AB35MHR2-F1
#
_cell.length_a   1.000
_cell.length_b   1.000
_cell.length_c   1.000
_cell.angle_alpha   90.00
_cell.angle_beta   90.00
_cell.angle_gamma   90.00
#
_symmetry.space_group_name_H-M   'P 1'
#
loop_
_entity.id
_entity.type
_entity.pdbx_description
1 polymer ?
#
loop_
_entity_poly.entity_id
_entity_poly.type
_entity_poly.pdbx_seq_one_letter_code
_entity_poly.pdbx_strand_id
1 'polypeptide(L)' 'MQDTELAKVVEVHQDGRAVVEHDGMREEVLELSFVDEDIEVGDWVLVKAGFAIERLTDRDARRLLHEHLVGQAKE' A
#
# COMPACT_ATOMS: atom_id res chain seq x y z
N MET A 1 -1.08 2.59 18.48
CA MET A 1 -1.83 2.96 17.26
C MET A 1 -0.79 3.07 16.19
N GLN A 2 -0.65 2.03 15.37
CA GLN A 2 0.17 2.12 14.17
C GLN A 2 -0.83 2.17 13.01
N ASP A 3 -1.11 3.37 12.52
CA ASP A 3 -1.95 3.62 11.35
C ASP A 3 -1.14 3.24 10.11
N THR A 4 -1.11 1.93 9.85
CA THR A 4 -0.57 1.37 8.62
C THR A 4 -1.74 0.93 7.76
N GLU A 5 -1.81 1.46 6.55
CA GLU A 5 -2.92 1.24 5.62
C GLU A 5 -2.43 0.43 4.42
N LEU A 6 -3.26 -0.51 3.98
CA LEU A 6 -2.99 -1.31 2.78
C LEU A 6 -3.51 -0.54 1.58
N ALA A 7 -2.63 -0.15 0.66
CA ALA A 7 -3.01 0.59 -0.52
C ALA A 7 -2.50 -0.10 -1.79
N LYS A 8 -3.27 0.01 -2.86
CA LYS A 8 -2.91 -0.54 -4.16
C LYS A 8 -2.37 0.57 -5.06
N VAL A 9 -1.24 0.33 -5.69
CA VAL A 9 -0.65 1.27 -6.65
C VAL A 9 -1.54 1.35 -7.88
N VAL A 10 -2.03 2.55 -8.19
CA VAL A 10 -2.86 2.83 -9.37
C VAL A 10 -2.14 3.67 -10.40
N GLU A 11 -1.11 4.42 -10.00
CA GLU A 11 -0.26 5.21 -10.88
C GLU A 11 1.15 5.31 -10.33
N VAL A 12 2.16 5.34 -11.21
CA VAL A 12 3.57 5.48 -10.83
C VAL A 12 4.16 6.60 -11.67
N HIS A 13 4.75 7.60 -11.02
CA HIS A 13 5.46 8.70 -11.67
C HIS A 13 6.97 8.43 -11.71
N GLN A 14 7.60 8.81 -12.81
CA GLN A 14 9.06 8.69 -13.01
C GLN A 14 9.89 9.62 -12.09
N ASP A 15 9.22 10.47 -11.32
CA ASP A 15 9.81 11.43 -10.37
C ASP A 15 9.99 10.84 -8.96
N GLY A 16 9.71 9.55 -8.78
CA GLY A 16 9.79 8.85 -7.47
C GLY A 16 8.49 8.88 -6.65
N ARG A 17 7.42 9.46 -7.21
CA ARG A 17 6.08 9.54 -6.63
C ARG A 17 5.17 8.46 -7.18
N ALA A 18 4.19 8.02 -6.40
CA ALA A 18 3.16 7.11 -6.86
C ALA A 18 1.79 7.49 -6.28
N VAL A 19 0.73 7.17 -7.01
CA VAL A 19 -0.64 7.30 -6.52
C VAL A 19 -1.12 5.92 -6.11
N VAL A 20 -1.60 5.81 -4.88
CA VAL A 20 -2.14 4.59 -4.31
C VAL A 20 -3.61 4.78 -3.98
N GLU A 21 -4.39 3.70 -4.03
CA GLU A 21 -5.82 3.69 -3.72
C GLU A 21 -6.10 2.69 -2.58
N HIS A 22 -6.78 3.14 -1.54
CA HIS A 22 -7.25 2.31 -0.42
C HIS A 22 -8.67 2.76 -0.03
N ASP A 23 -9.59 1.82 0.20
CA ASP A 23 -10.99 2.11 0.57
C ASP A 23 -11.72 3.12 -0.36
N GLY A 24 -11.29 3.23 -1.63
CA GLY A 24 -11.81 4.21 -2.59
C GLY A 24 -11.24 5.63 -2.45
N MET A 25 -10.34 5.86 -1.49
CA MET A 25 -9.53 7.08 -1.37
C MET A 25 -8.23 6.93 -2.14
N ARG A 26 -7.81 8.00 -2.82
CA ARG A 26 -6.54 8.06 -3.54
C ARG A 26 -5.58 9.00 -2.83
N GLU A 27 -4.38 8.51 -2.56
CA GLU A 27 -3.32 9.27 -1.89
C GLU A 27 -2.05 9.26 -2.74
N GLU A 28 -1.37 10.42 -2.82
CA GLU A 28 -0.05 10.52 -3.45
C GLU A 28 1.02 10.25 -2.38
N VAL A 29 1.79 9.19 -2.59
CA VAL A 29 2.92 8.85 -1.71
C VAL A 29 4.21 9.37 -2.32
N LEU A 30 4.99 10.07 -1.49
CA LEU A 30 6.11 10.90 -1.92
C LEU A 30 7.39 10.10 -2.18
N GLU A 31 7.53 8.90 -1.62
CA GLU A 31 8.77 8.14 -1.74
C GLU A 31 8.54 6.63 -1.67
N LEU A 32 8.93 5.94 -2.73
CA LEU A 32 9.03 4.48 -2.81
C LEU A 32 10.45 3.99 -2.43
N SER A 33 11.18 4.74 -1.60
CA SER A 33 12.62 4.55 -1.27
C SER A 33 13.00 3.14 -0.79
N PHE A 34 12.03 2.31 -0.39
CA PHE A 34 12.27 0.96 0.13
C PHE A 34 12.01 -0.16 -0.89
N VAL A 35 11.58 0.18 -2.11
CA VAL A 35 11.39 -0.79 -3.18
C VAL A 35 12.51 -0.60 -4.20
N ASP A 36 13.62 -1.31 -3.98
CA ASP A 36 14.74 -1.46 -4.92
C ASP A 36 14.32 -2.12 -6.26
N GLU A 37 13.05 -2.51 -6.40
CA GLU A 37 12.46 -3.11 -7.59
C GLU A 37 11.38 -2.18 -8.14
N ASP A 38 11.35 -1.97 -9.46
CA ASP A 38 10.33 -1.22 -10.19
C ASP A 38 8.91 -1.57 -9.66
N ILE A 39 8.30 -0.66 -8.92
CA ILE A 39 6.89 -0.79 -8.54
C ILE A 39 6.05 -0.61 -9.80
N GLU A 40 5.11 -1.53 -10.00
CA GLU A 40 4.21 -1.48 -11.14
C GLU A 40 2.79 -1.12 -10.70
N VAL A 41 2.02 -0.54 -11.63
CA VAL A 41 0.59 -0.33 -11.41
C VAL A 41 -0.06 -1.70 -11.19
N GLY A 42 -0.72 -1.86 -10.04
CA GLY A 42 -1.31 -3.12 -9.63
C GLY A 42 -0.68 -3.75 -8.38
N ASP A 43 0.53 -3.33 -8.00
CA ASP A 43 1.18 -3.79 -6.77
C ASP A 43 0.46 -3.29 -5.52
N TRP A 44 0.66 -4.02 -4.42
CA TRP A 44 0.15 -3.64 -3.11
C TRP A 44 1.29 -3.14 -2.25
N VAL A 45 1.06 -2.07 -1.51
CA VAL A 45 2.03 -1.48 -0.60
C VAL A 45 1.42 -1.20 0.76
N LEU A 46 2.26 -1.25 1.78
CA LEU A 46 1.92 -0.73 3.10
C LEU A 46 2.28 0.75 3.15
N VAL A 47 1.26 1.58 3.40
CA VAL A 47 1.41 3.01 3.60
C VAL A 47 1.38 3.30 5.09
N LYS A 48 2.33 4.10 5.57
CA LYS A 48 2.37 4.55 6.96
C LYS A 48 2.70 6.02 7.00
N ALA A 49 1.78 6.82 7.55
CA ALA A 49 1.91 8.27 7.64
C ALA A 49 2.24 8.95 6.28
N GLY A 50 1.66 8.47 5.18
CA GLY A 50 1.87 8.99 3.82
C GLY A 50 3.12 8.47 3.10
N PHE A 51 3.81 7.46 3.67
CA PHE A 51 4.99 6.84 3.06
C PHE A 51 4.76 5.36 2.79
N ALA A 52 5.12 4.91 1.58
CA ALA A 52 5.16 3.49 1.27
C ALA A 52 6.40 2.87 1.94
N ILE A 53 6.17 2.00 2.92
CA ILE A 53 7.23 1.39 3.71
C ILE A 53 7.65 0.01 3.19
N GLU A 54 6.75 -0.74 2.56
CA GLU A 54 7.01 -2.09 2.08
C GLU A 54 6.09 -2.46 0.91
N ARG A 55 6.64 -3.11 -0.12
CA ARG A 55 5.87 -3.76 -1.20
C ARG A 55 5.43 -5.14 -0.74
N LEU A 56 4.15 -5.41 -0.89
CA LEU A 56 3.54 -6.70 -0.59
C LEU A 56 3.39 -7.52 -1.87
N THR A 57 3.77 -8.79 -1.80
CA THR A 57 3.40 -9.73 -2.86
C THR A 57 1.89 -9.95 -2.86
N ASP A 58 1.30 -10.34 -4.01
CA ASP A 58 -0.15 -10.65 -4.09
C ASP A 58 -0.61 -11.63 -2.99
N ARG A 59 0.25 -12.59 -2.62
CA ARG A 59 -0.04 -13.54 -1.54
C ARG A 59 -0.12 -12.87 -0.17
N ASP A 60 0.83 -11.99 0.13
CA ASP A 60 0.92 -11.32 1.43
C ASP A 60 -0.14 -10.21 1.54
N ALA A 61 -0.41 -9.48 0.46
CA ALA A 61 -1.50 -8.52 0.36
C ALA A 61 -2.85 -9.18 0.64
N ARG A 62 -3.14 -10.34 0.04
CA ARG A 62 -4.37 -11.10 0.31
C ARG A 62 -4.45 -11.58 1.75
N ARG A 63 -3.33 -12.03 2.33
CA ARG A 63 -3.29 -12.46 3.73
C ARG A 63 -3.61 -11.29 4.65
N LEU A 64 -2.92 -10.16 4.48
CA LEU A 64 -3.10 -8.97 5.31
C LEU A 64 -4.49 -8.37 5.14
N LEU A 65 -5.01 -8.30 3.91
CA LEU A 65 -6.39 -7.88 3.65
C LEU A 65 -7.39 -8.79 4.37
N HIS A 66 -7.20 -10.11 4.30
CA HIS A 66 -8.06 -11.06 4.99
C HIS A 66 -7.95 -10.92 6.52
N GLU A 67 -6.74 -10.76 7.08
CA GLU A 67 -6.53 -10.54 8.51
C GLU A 67 -7.13 -9.21 8.98
N HIS A 68 -7.02 -8.16 8.19
CA HIS A 68 -7.60 -6.85 8.48
C HIS A 68 -9.13 -6.91 8.47
N LEU A 69 -9.73 -7.51 7.44
CA LEU A 69 -11.19 -7.70 7.33
C LEU A 69 -11.76 -8.60 8.44
N VAL A 70 -11.04 -9.64 8.84
CA VAL A 70 -11.47 -10.57 9.90
C VAL A 70 -11.22 -10.00 11.30
N GLY A 71 -10.16 -9.20 11.48
CA GLY A 71 -9.84 -8.52 12.74
C GLY A 71 -10.85 -7.44 13.13
N GLN A 72 -11.43 -6.74 12.14
CA GLN A 72 -12.48 -5.73 12.34
C GLN A 72 -13.85 -6.36 12.71
N ALA A 73 -14.02 -7.67 12.61
CA ALA A 73 -15.27 -8.38 12.93
C ALA A 73 -15.34 -8.91 14.38
N LYS A 74 -14.37 -8.55 15.23
CA LYS A 74 -14.35 -8.90 16.66
C LYS A 74 -14.16 -7.66 17.54
N GLU A 75 -15.10 -6.73 17.50
CA GLU A 75 -15.40 -5.83 18.63
C GLU A 75 -16.92 -5.69 18.81
#